data_AF-A0A7Y5A7U9-F1
#
_entry.id   AF-A0A7Y5A7U9-F1
#
_cell.length_a   1.000
_cell.length_b   1.000
_cell.length_c   1.000
_cell.angle_alpha   90.00
_cell.angle_beta   90.00
_cell.angle_gamma   90.00
#
_symmetry.space_group_name_H-M   'P 1'
#
loop_
_entity.id
_entity.type
_entity.pdbx_description
1 polymer ?
#
loop_
_entity_poly.entity_id
_entity_poly.type
_entity_poly.pdbx_seq_one_letter_code
_entity_poly.pdbx_strand_id
1 'polypeptide(L)' 'MIEPGIYKDVMGSFPSGVTVVTTLDADGGIVGITASAFSALSIEPALVLFCPNYASDTYPILRDS' A
#
# COMPACT_ATOMS: atom_id res chain seq x y z
N MET A 1 -24.09 -0.87 -8.03
CA MET A 1 -23.00 -0.80 -7.03
C MET A 1 -22.76 -2.20 -6.51
N ILE A 2 -21.51 -2.65 -6.36
CA ILE A 2 -21.19 -4.01 -5.88
C ILE A 2 -21.21 -4.00 -4.35
N GLU A 3 -21.70 -5.07 -3.72
CA GLU A 3 -21.65 -5.24 -2.26
C GLU A 3 -20.18 -5.29 -1.78
N PRO A 4 -19.79 -4.56 -0.70
CA PRO A 4 -18.42 -4.55 -0.22
C PRO A 4 -17.83 -5.92 0.12
N GLY A 5 -18.65 -6.83 0.67
CA GLY A 5 -18.25 -8.20 0.97
C GLY A 5 -17.86 -8.97 -0.29
N ILE A 6 -18.75 -8.96 -1.29
CA ILE A 6 -18.50 -9.59 -2.60
C ILE A 6 -17.24 -9.02 -3.26
N TYR A 7 -17.06 -7.69 -3.23
CA TYR A 7 -15.85 -7.07 -3.79
C TYR A 7 -14.58 -7.57 -3.08
N LYS A 8 -14.59 -7.64 -1.74
CA LYS A 8 -13.45 -8.12 -0.95
C LYS A 8 -13.12 -9.59 -1.24
N ASP A 9 -14.13 -10.44 -1.34
CA ASP A 9 -13.94 -11.87 -1.62
C ASP A 9 -13.35 -12.09 -3.01
N VAL A 10 -13.86 -11.36 -4.02
CA VAL A 10 -13.31 -11.41 -5.39
C VAL A 10 -11.86 -10.95 -5.41
N MET A 11 -11.54 -9.81 -4.78
CA MET A 11 -10.16 -9.30 -4.74
C MET A 11 -9.22 -10.23 -3.95
N GLY A 12 -9.69 -10.85 -2.88
CA GLY A 12 -8.92 -11.80 -2.07
C GLY A 12 -8.63 -13.13 -2.77
N SER A 13 -9.35 -13.44 -3.86
CA SER A 13 -9.11 -14.66 -4.64
C SER A 13 -7.83 -14.59 -5.49
N PHE A 14 -7.30 -13.38 -5.73
CA PHE A 14 -6.02 -13.19 -6.42
C PHE A 14 -4.87 -13.15 -5.38
N PRO A 15 -4.03 -14.20 -5.30
CA PRO A 15 -2.99 -14.26 -4.28
C PRO A 15 -1.93 -13.17 -4.50
N SER A 16 -1.47 -12.56 -3.41
CA SER A 16 -0.40 -11.57 -3.41
C SER A 16 0.67 -11.92 -2.38
N GLY A 17 1.85 -11.32 -2.53
CA GLY A 17 2.77 -11.19 -1.41
C GLY A 17 2.22 -10.24 -0.33
N VAL A 18 2.96 -10.15 0.77
CA VAL A 18 2.74 -9.16 1.83
C VAL A 18 4.02 -8.35 1.99
N THR A 19 3.93 -7.04 1.91
CA THR A 19 5.04 -6.11 2.11
C THR A 19 4.75 -5.18 3.29
N VAL A 20 5.81 -4.63 3.89
CA VAL A 20 5.72 -3.49 4.81
C VAL A 20 6.39 -2.32 4.12
N VAL A 21 5.62 -1.29 3.76
CA VAL A 21 6.15 -0.04 3.21
C VAL A 21 6.51 0.86 4.37
N THR A 22 7.76 1.31 4.44
CA THR A 22 8.30 2.09 5.56
C THR A 22 8.85 3.42 5.09
N THR A 23 8.75 4.44 5.94
CA THR A 23 9.42 5.73 5.78
C THR A 23 9.86 6.26 7.14
N LEU A 24 10.53 7.41 7.14
CA LEU A 24 10.83 8.17 8.35
C LEU A 24 9.86 9.35 8.45
N ASP A 25 9.38 9.66 9.65
CA ASP A 25 8.68 10.91 9.93
C ASP A 25 9.68 12.10 10.01
N ALA A 26 9.15 13.30 10.24
CA ALA A 26 9.94 14.53 10.32
C ALA A 26 10.97 14.54 11.46
N ASP A 27 10.75 13.75 12.51
CA ASP A 27 11.63 13.62 13.68
C ASP A 27 12.58 12.40 13.54
N GLY A 28 12.54 11.68 12.42
CA GLY A 28 13.33 10.48 12.16
C GLY A 28 12.76 9.19 12.77
N GLY A 29 11.52 9.21 13.26
CA GLY A 29 10.79 8.04 13.73
C GLY A 29 10.38 7.12 12.57
N ILE A 30 10.38 5.80 12.81
CA ILE A 30 10.01 4.82 11.78
C ILE A 30 8.49 4.70 11.71
N VAL A 31 7.95 4.89 10.51
CA VAL A 31 6.52 4.70 10.20
C VAL A 31 6.39 3.62 9.14
N GLY A 32 5.37 2.77 9.22
CA GLY A 32 5.13 1.77 8.20
C GLY A 32 3.69 1.28 8.08
N ILE A 33 3.35 0.77 6.90
CA ILE A 33 2.06 0.19 6.57
C ILE A 33 2.24 -1.22 5.98
N THR A 34 1.45 -2.18 6.44
CA THR A 34 1.37 -3.51 5.79
C THR A 34 0.50 -3.40 4.55
N ALA A 35 1.01 -3.83 3.40
CA ALA A 35 0.31 -3.76 2.13
C ALA A 35 0.39 -5.09 1.37
N SER A 36 -0.77 -5.59 0.93
CA SER A 36 -0.88 -6.67 -0.06
C SER A 36 -1.06 -6.14 -1.49
N ALA A 37 -1.58 -4.90 -1.62
CA ALA A 37 -1.77 -4.22 -2.89
C ALA A 37 -0.48 -3.54 -3.37
N PHE A 38 0.56 -4.35 -3.64
CA PHE A 38 1.86 -3.91 -4.17
C PHE A 38 2.11 -4.55 -5.54
N SER A 39 2.72 -3.83 -6.47
CA SER A 39 3.13 -4.38 -7.76
C SER A 39 4.41 -3.73 -8.28
N ALA A 40 5.24 -4.53 -8.97
CA ALA A 40 6.23 -3.97 -9.89
C ALA A 40 5.49 -3.28 -11.05
N LEU A 41 5.98 -2.10 -11.45
CA LEU A 41 5.35 -1.28 -12.49
C LEU A 41 6.21 -1.21 -13.75
N SER A 42 7.51 -0.99 -13.60
CA SER A 42 8.43 -0.86 -14.73
C SER A 42 9.83 -1.32 -14.34
N ILE A 43 10.60 -1.81 -15.32
CA ILE A 43 12.02 -2.14 -15.16
C ILE A 43 12.92 -0.98 -15.61
N GLU A 44 12.49 -0.20 -16.59
CA GLU A 44 13.23 0.95 -17.12
C GLU A 44 12.26 2.13 -17.39
N PRO A 45 12.18 3.12 -16.49
CA PRO A 45 12.86 3.19 -15.19
C PRO A 45 12.34 2.12 -14.21
N ALA A 46 13.14 1.75 -13.21
CA ALA A 46 12.72 0.82 -12.17
C ALA A 46 11.65 1.46 -11.27
N LEU A 47 10.40 1.03 -11.42
CA LEU A 47 9.24 1.58 -10.72
C LEU A 47 8.42 0.48 -10.05
N VAL A 48 7.80 0.86 -8.94
CA VAL A 48 6.82 0.06 -8.20
C VAL A 48 5.61 0.92 -7.85
N LEU A 49 4.50 0.30 -7.50
CA LEU A 49 3.33 0.98 -6.94
C LEU A 49 2.76 0.20 -5.75
N PHE A 50 2.02 0.92 -4.91
CA PHE A 50 1.14 0.31 -3.91
C PHE A 50 -0.09 1.20 -3.66
N CYS A 51 -1.14 0.63 -3.08
CA CYS A 51 -2.40 1.33 -2.83
C CYS A 51 -2.68 1.48 -1.32
N PRO A 52 -2.32 2.61 -0.68
CA PRO A 52 -2.65 2.86 0.72
C PRO A 52 -4.13 3.25 0.89
N ASN A 53 -4.68 2.99 2.08
CA ASN A 53 -5.93 3.61 2.49
C ASN A 53 -5.66 5.06 2.90
N TYR A 54 -6.34 6.03 2.28
CA TYR A 54 -6.18 7.45 2.60
C TYR A 54 -6.64 7.83 4.02
N ALA A 55 -7.46 6.99 4.65
CA ALA A 55 -7.84 7.15 6.05
C ALA A 55 -6.82 6.57 7.04
N SER A 56 -5.70 5.99 6.57
CA SER A 56 -4.62 5.52 7.43
C SER A 56 -3.88 6.69 8.07
N ASP A 57 -3.59 6.62 9.36
CA ASP A 57 -2.75 7.61 10.07
C ASP A 57 -1.33 7.69 9.47
N THR A 58 -0.88 6.62 8.81
CA THR A 58 0.43 6.58 8.13
C THR A 58 0.42 7.28 6.76
N TYR A 59 -0.75 7.48 6.14
CA TYR A 59 -0.85 7.99 4.76
C TYR A 59 -0.27 9.40 4.59
N PRO A 60 -0.58 10.39 5.46
CA PRO A 60 0.02 11.72 5.34
C PRO A 60 1.56 11.68 5.40
N ILE A 61 2.11 10.85 6.30
CA ILE A 61 3.56 10.70 6.49
C ILE A 61 4.19 10.03 5.25
N LEU A 62 3.58 8.96 4.73
CA LEU A 62 4.07 8.26 3.53
C LEU A 62 3.97 9.09 2.25
N ARG A 63 3.00 10.01 2.17
CA ARG A 63 2.79 10.86 0.99
C ARG A 63 3.78 12.04 0.94
N ASP A 64 4.11 12.57 2.12
CA ASP A 64 4.88 13.82 2.26
C ASP A 64 6.36 13.58 2.60
N SER A 65 6.78 12.31 2.75
CA SER A 65 8.18 11.91 2.99
C SER A 65 9.07 12.04 1.75
#